data_AF-A0A2I2F520-F1
#
_entry.id   AF-A0A2I2F520-F1
#
_cell.length_a   1.000
_cell.length_b   1.000
_cell.length_c   1.000
_cell.angle_alpha   90.00
_cell.angle_beta   90.00
_cell.angle_gamma   90.00
#
_symmetry.space_group_name_H-M   'P 1'
#
loop_
_entity.id
_entity.type
_entity.pdbx_description
1 polymer ?
#
loop_
_entity_poly.entity_id
_entity_poly.type
_entity_poly.pdbx_seq_one_letter_code
_entity_poly.pdbx_strand_id
1 'polypeptide(L)' 'MNEEYEGRFPGLRFVTFVNGRSREVIMEEMRQRIDRGDADREVTETIQAMCDIAKDRARKLQS' A
#
# COMPACT_ATOMS: atom_id res chain seq x y z
N MET A 1 -10.33 5.69 -7.86
CA MET A 1 -10.02 4.88 -6.65
C MET A 1 -8.91 5.50 -5.80
N ASN A 2 -7.81 5.99 -6.38
CA ASN A 2 -6.86 6.79 -5.59
C ASN A 2 -7.50 8.04 -4.98
N GLU A 3 -8.31 8.78 -5.74
CA GLU A 3 -9.08 9.93 -5.20
C GLU A 3 -10.02 9.53 -4.06
N GLU A 4 -10.66 8.37 -4.18
CA GLU A 4 -11.56 7.82 -3.16
C GLU A 4 -10.78 7.43 -1.89
N TYR A 5 -9.62 6.82 -2.05
CA TYR A 5 -8.70 6.51 -0.96
C TYR A 5 -8.20 7.77 -0.25
N GLU A 6 -7.73 8.77 -1.01
CA GLU A 6 -7.23 10.03 -0.45
C GLU A 6 -8.34 10.84 0.23
N GLY A 7 -9.59 10.75 -0.28
CA GLY A 7 -10.76 11.30 0.39
C GLY A 7 -11.12 10.57 1.68
N ARG A 8 -10.96 9.23 1.74
CA ARG A 8 -11.20 8.42 2.93
C ARG A 8 -10.12 8.63 3.99
N PHE A 9 -8.87 8.81 3.57
CA PHE A 9 -7.69 8.97 4.42
C PHE A 9 -6.92 10.26 4.06
N PRO A 10 -7.41 11.43 4.48
CA PRO A 10 -6.78 12.70 4.15
C PRO A 10 -5.31 12.77 4.57
N GLY A 11 -4.44 13.11 3.62
CA GLY A 11 -2.99 13.20 3.85
C GLY A 11 -2.22 11.89 3.69
N LEU A 12 -2.91 10.76 3.51
CA LEU A 12 -2.27 9.48 3.15
C LEU A 12 -2.31 9.26 1.64
N ARG A 13 -1.29 8.57 1.12
CA ARG A 13 -1.28 8.00 -0.22
C ARG A 13 -1.28 6.49 -0.11
N PHE A 14 -2.00 5.82 -1.01
CA PHE A 14 -2.00 4.36 -1.04
C PHE A 14 -0.62 3.84 -1.46
N VAL A 15 0.04 3.12 -0.55
CA VAL A 15 1.32 2.46 -0.81
C VAL A 15 1.19 0.98 -0.48
N THR A 16 1.56 0.13 -1.44
CA THR A 16 1.54 -1.32 -1.27
C THR A 16 2.69 -1.96 -2.04
N PHE A 17 3.21 -3.07 -1.55
CA PHE A 17 4.39 -3.73 -2.15
C PHE A 17 3.99 -4.67 -3.29
N VAL A 18 4.13 -4.26 -4.54
CA VAL A 18 3.56 -5.03 -5.68
C VAL A 18 4.20 -6.41 -5.84
N ASN A 19 5.52 -6.54 -5.88
CA ASN A 19 6.25 -7.83 -5.98
C ASN A 19 5.64 -8.91 -6.90
N GLY A 20 5.23 -8.53 -8.12
CA GLY A 20 4.61 -9.46 -9.08
C GLY A 20 3.11 -9.73 -8.88
N ARG A 21 2.46 -9.10 -7.90
CA ARG A 21 1.00 -9.11 -7.75
C ARG A 21 0.35 -8.41 -8.93
N SER A 22 -0.74 -8.98 -9.43
CA SER A 22 -1.51 -8.41 -10.54
C SER A 22 -2.21 -7.13 -10.11
N ARG A 23 -2.51 -6.27 -11.08
CA ARG A 23 -3.25 -5.03 -10.83
C ARG A 23 -4.61 -5.30 -10.19
N GLU A 24 -5.31 -6.35 -10.59
CA GLU A 24 -6.63 -6.70 -10.07
C GLU A 24 -6.60 -6.96 -8.56
N VAL A 25 -5.62 -7.75 -8.10
CA VAL A 25 -5.41 -8.03 -6.66
C VAL A 25 -5.10 -6.74 -5.89
N ILE A 26 -4.30 -5.84 -6.47
CA ILE A 26 -4.00 -4.55 -5.83
C ILE A 26 -5.23 -3.66 -5.72
N MET A 27 -6.08 -3.65 -6.74
CA MET A 27 -7.32 -2.88 -6.72
C MET A 27 -8.31 -3.45 -5.72
N GLU A 28 -8.43 -4.77 -5.62
CA GLU A 28 -9.26 -5.42 -4.61
C GLU A 28 -8.77 -5.11 -3.18
N GLU A 29 -7.47 -5.19 -2.93
CA GLU A 29 -6.86 -4.81 -1.66
C GLU A 29 -7.16 -3.35 -1.32
N MET A 30 -6.98 -2.43 -2.27
CA MET A 30 -7.30 -1.00 -2.05
C MET A 30 -8.77 -0.80 -1.69
N ARG A 31 -9.69 -1.51 -2.35
CA ARG A 31 -11.13 -1.45 -2.03
C ARG A 31 -11.39 -1.93 -0.61
N GLN A 32 -10.84 -3.09 -0.24
CA GLN A 32 -10.97 -3.65 1.11
C GLN A 32 -10.44 -2.70 2.19
N ARG A 33 -9.33 -2.00 1.93
CA ARG A 33 -8.77 -1.02 2.88
C ARG A 33 -9.65 0.23 3.03
N ILE A 34 -10.18 0.75 1.92
CA ILE A 34 -11.14 1.87 1.93
C ILE A 34 -12.38 1.49 2.75
N ASP A 35 -12.95 0.31 2.49
CA ASP A 35 -14.16 -0.19 3.14
C ASP A 35 -13.93 -0.42 4.64
N ARG A 36 -12.75 -0.94 5.01
CA ARG A 36 -12.32 -1.09 6.41
C ARG A 36 -12.25 0.25 7.12
N GLY A 37 -11.75 1.30 6.47
CA GLY A 37 -11.78 2.67 6.99
C GLY A 37 -10.96 2.93 8.26
N ASP A 38 -10.04 2.04 8.60
CA ASP A 38 -9.20 2.12 9.80
C ASP A 38 -7.89 2.83 9.46
N ALA A 39 -7.79 4.10 9.85
CA ALA A 39 -6.66 4.97 9.51
C ALA A 39 -5.36 4.59 10.24
N ASP A 40 -5.44 4.19 11.51
CA ASP A 40 -4.26 3.79 12.30
C ASP A 40 -3.64 2.52 11.73
N ARG A 41 -4.49 1.59 11.31
CA ARG A 41 -4.06 0.39 10.60
C ARG A 41 -3.48 0.72 9.23
N GLU A 42 -4.08 1.67 8.51
CA GLU A 42 -3.58 2.08 7.19
C GLU A 42 -2.18 2.70 7.27
N VAL A 43 -1.91 3.51 8.29
CA VAL A 43 -0.57 4.05 8.57
C VAL A 43 0.42 2.90 8.79
N THR A 44 0.06 1.94 9.64
CA THR A 44 0.91 0.78 9.95
C THR A 44 1.21 -0.05 8.70
N GLU A 45 0.18 -0.39 7.91
CA GLU A 45 0.32 -1.18 6.69
C GLU A 45 1.11 -0.43 5.60
N THR A 46 0.94 0.88 5.49
CA THR A 46 1.72 1.74 4.59
C THR A 46 3.19 1.78 4.97
N ILE A 47 3.51 1.95 6.26
CA ILE A 47 4.90 1.92 6.77
C ILE A 47 5.54 0.56 6.48
N GLN A 48 4.84 -0.52 6.78
CA GLN A 48 5.33 -1.88 6.51
C GLN A 48 5.60 -2.09 5.01
N ALA A 49 4.68 -1.66 4.14
CA ALA A 49 4.87 -1.74 2.69
C ALA A 49 6.11 -0.95 2.22
N MET A 50 6.34 0.25 2.77
CA MET A 50 7.55 1.03 2.48
C MET A 50 8.82 0.28 2.90
N CYS A 51 8.83 -0.33 4.08
CA CYS A 51 9.96 -1.14 4.56
C CYS A 51 10.23 -2.34 3.65
N ASP A 52 9.18 -3.03 3.18
CA ASP A 52 9.34 -4.20 2.31
C ASP A 52 9.84 -3.83 0.92
N ILE A 53 9.36 -2.70 0.37
CA ILE A 53 9.92 -2.10 -0.86
C ILE A 53 11.40 -1.76 -0.68
N ALA A 54 11.78 -1.15 0.45
CA ALA A 54 13.17 -0.78 0.73
C ALA A 54 14.07 -2.02 0.83
N LYS A 55 13.64 -3.06 1.54
CA LYS A 55 14.36 -4.35 1.64
C LYS A 55 14.52 -5.02 0.29
N ASP A 56 13.48 -4.99 -0.55
CA ASP A 56 13.53 -5.58 -1.88
C ASP A 56 14.54 -4.88 -2.80
N ARG A 57 14.55 -3.54 -2.77
CA ARG A 57 15.55 -2.75 -3.48
C ARG A 57 16.96 -3.02 -2.96
N ALA A 58 17.15 -3.09 -1.64
CA ALA A 58 18.45 -3.37 -1.05
C ALA A 58 19.02 -4.72 -1.50
N ARG A 59 18.20 -5.78 -1.56
CA ARG A 59 18.63 -7.10 -2.07
C ARG A 59 19.07 -7.03 -3.53
N LYS A 60 18.35 -6.31 -4.38
CA LYS A 60 18.68 -6.15 -5.81
C LYS A 60 19.97 -5.38 -6.06
N LEU A 61 20.39 -4.53 -5.12
CA LEU A 61 21.67 -3.80 -5.21
C LEU A 61 22.88 -4.67 -4.84
N GLN A 62 22.69 -5.80 -4.17
CA GLN A 62 23.74 -6.74 -3.80
C GLN A 62 23.97 -7.84 -4.85
N SER A 63 23.28 -7.76 -6.00
CA SER A 63 23.33 -8.73 -7.11
C SER A 63 24.06 -8.17 -8.31
#